data_AF-A0A8C8TD83-F1
#
_entry.id   AF-A0A8C8TD83-F1
#
_cell.length_a   1.000
_cell.length_b   1.000
_cell.length_c   1.000
_cell.angle_alpha   90.00
_cell.angle_beta   90.00
_cell.angle_gamma   90.00
#
_symmetry.space_group_name_H-M   'P 1'
#
loop_
_entity.id
_entity.type
_entity.pdbx_description
1 polymer ?
#
loop_
_entity_poly.entity_id
_entity_poly.type
_entity_poly.pdbx_seq_one_letter_code
_entity_poly.pdbx_strand_id
1 'polypeptide(L)'
;MEADIMDLRNKLKECEKERLKAAQYGLQLLERQTELQNQLDKCHEEMMTVTENYNQEKYALQREVELKSRMLESLSCECETLKQQQKTQLEQLEMQLNRSHRQEVSGLKNKLEKLKVELDEARLSEKQLKQKLDHQEEVLARKSEELRLMSEQRMGNSMSSEVLALQIELTEMEGVKAALKEEVDELQYKQEQLECFNTSLMHQVDRLKEEKEEREKEAVSYYNALEKARIENQDLQVQLGHALQQALDPNSKGNSLFAEVEDRRVAMERQLNLMKVKYQSMKKQNAFTREQMNKMKLQISTLLRMRGSQTEFEQQERLFAMLEQKNGEIKDLLGEIKNLEKFKNLYESMDSKPSTSASPGTLEDSTYYADLLQLKLDKLKKENEGTKGELSIQRMKALFESQRALDIERKLFANERHLQLTESENMKLRAKLDELKLKYEPEEKIEVPVLKKRREVLPLDITTPEETPAANAPREEVSRLPLQREEKESCLNNFDDNTVQWGQPASSAIQPASLSPHKSPPLDMQPKKEKKCVKLVDGPANSEALREQNGNTPSSPRSVCPSAWPSAAFSIFPLATA
;
A
#
# COMPACT_ATOMS: atom_id res chain seq x y z
N MET A 1 -32.38 77.59 93.65
CA MET A 1 -32.28 76.26 94.29
C MET A 1 -33.34 75.29 93.78
N GLU A 2 -34.64 75.52 93.96
CA GLU A 2 -35.67 74.54 93.56
C GLU A 2 -35.75 74.32 92.04
N ALA A 3 -35.64 75.39 91.24
CA ALA A 3 -35.59 75.29 89.78
C ALA A 3 -34.39 74.45 89.29
N ASP A 4 -33.21 74.67 89.88
CA ASP A 4 -31.98 73.95 89.51
C ASP A 4 -32.09 72.44 89.80
N ILE A 5 -32.75 72.08 90.91
CA ILE A 5 -33.04 70.68 91.27
C ILE A 5 -34.04 70.05 90.27
N MET A 6 -35.01 70.82 89.77
CA MET A 6 -35.97 70.34 88.77
C MET A 6 -35.30 70.13 87.41
N ASP A 7 -34.44 71.05 86.98
CA ASP A 7 -33.64 70.91 85.75
C ASP A 7 -32.67 69.73 85.80
N LEU A 8 -31.99 69.52 86.93
CA LEU A 8 -31.13 68.35 87.14
C LEU A 8 -31.93 67.04 87.08
N ARG A 9 -33.15 67.00 87.63
CA ARG A 9 -34.05 65.84 87.54
C ARG A 9 -34.57 65.59 86.13
N ASN A 10 -34.76 66.63 85.31
CA ASN A 10 -35.17 66.49 83.92
C ASN A 10 -34.00 65.98 83.06
N LYS A 11 -32.81 66.57 83.19
CA LYS A 11 -31.58 66.12 82.53
C LYS A 11 -31.24 64.67 82.87
N LEU A 12 -31.39 64.26 84.15
CA LEU A 12 -31.21 62.86 84.55
C LEU A 12 -32.15 61.92 83.78
N LYS A 13 -33.45 62.24 83.70
CA LYS A 13 -34.44 61.45 82.96
C LYS A 13 -34.17 61.42 81.45
N GLU A 14 -33.56 62.46 80.89
CA GLU A 14 -33.18 62.51 79.47
C GLU A 14 -31.97 61.61 79.22
N CYS A 15 -30.90 61.73 80.02
CA CYS A 15 -29.75 60.81 79.96
C CYS A 15 -30.15 59.35 80.24
N GLU A 16 -31.14 59.08 81.11
CA GLU A 16 -31.68 57.73 81.31
C GLU A 16 -32.43 57.21 80.09
N LYS A 17 -33.26 58.03 79.42
CA LYS A 17 -33.92 57.67 78.16
C LYS A 17 -32.91 57.43 77.04
N GLU A 18 -31.86 58.24 76.96
CA GLU A 18 -30.77 58.07 75.98
C GLU A 18 -29.97 56.80 76.25
N ARG A 19 -29.63 56.51 77.52
CA ARG A 19 -28.97 55.26 77.93
C ARG A 19 -29.83 54.04 77.61
N LEU A 20 -31.15 54.11 77.81
CA LEU A 20 -32.08 53.03 77.44
C LEU A 20 -32.18 52.85 75.92
N LYS A 21 -32.25 53.94 75.14
CA LYS A 21 -32.20 53.87 73.65
C LYS A 21 -30.88 53.28 73.16
N ALA A 22 -29.75 53.70 73.72
CA ALA A 22 -28.43 53.19 73.37
C ALA A 22 -28.31 51.69 73.69
N ALA A 23 -28.84 51.23 74.84
CA ALA A 23 -28.91 49.82 75.18
C ALA A 23 -29.82 49.02 74.22
N GLN A 24 -30.97 49.59 73.81
CA GLN A 24 -31.87 48.99 72.82
C GLN A 24 -31.22 48.87 71.44
N TYR A 25 -30.52 49.90 70.97
CA TYR A 25 -29.77 49.82 69.70
C TYR A 25 -28.58 48.86 69.79
N GLY A 26 -27.90 48.78 70.94
CA GLY A 26 -26.85 47.80 71.19
C GLY A 26 -27.37 46.35 71.15
N LEU A 27 -28.55 46.11 71.74
CA LEU A 27 -29.22 44.81 71.67
C LEU A 27 -29.62 44.46 70.22
N GLN A 28 -30.28 45.37 69.50
CA GLN A 28 -30.66 45.17 68.10
C GLN A 28 -29.47 44.94 67.16
N LEU A 29 -28.31 45.54 67.46
CA LEU A 29 -27.07 45.31 66.72
C LEU A 29 -26.52 43.91 67.01
N LEU A 30 -26.54 43.47 68.28
CA LEU A 30 -26.09 42.15 68.70
C LEU A 30 -27.00 41.03 68.19
N GLU A 31 -28.32 41.24 68.19
CA GLU A 31 -29.31 40.37 67.56
C GLU A 31 -28.99 40.18 66.07
N ARG A 32 -28.84 41.26 65.31
CA ARG A 32 -28.45 41.21 63.88
C ARG A 32 -27.08 40.58 63.64
N GLN A 33 -26.11 40.84 64.52
CA GLN A 33 -24.79 40.20 64.44
C GLN A 33 -24.91 38.68 64.63
N THR A 34 -25.79 38.24 65.52
CA THR A 34 -26.08 36.81 65.76
C THR A 34 -26.83 36.19 64.57
N GLU A 35 -27.80 36.90 63.99
CA GLU A 35 -28.47 36.47 62.75
C GLU A 35 -27.50 36.30 61.57
N LEU A 36 -26.60 37.26 61.38
CA LEU A 36 -25.57 37.22 60.33
C LEU A 36 -24.55 36.09 60.57
N GLN A 37 -24.15 35.85 61.82
CA GLN A 37 -23.28 34.74 62.17
C GLN A 37 -23.96 33.39 61.86
N ASN A 38 -25.20 33.19 62.31
CA ASN A 38 -25.99 31.98 62.01
C ASN A 38 -26.17 31.75 60.50
N GLN A 39 -26.32 32.82 59.70
CA GLN A 39 -26.40 32.71 58.23
C GLN A 39 -25.05 32.32 57.60
N LEU A 40 -23.94 32.85 58.12
CA LEU A 40 -22.58 32.52 57.69
C LEU A 40 -22.23 31.06 58.03
N ASP A 41 -22.55 30.61 59.24
CA ASP A 41 -22.31 29.24 59.70
C ASP A 41 -23.14 28.24 58.88
N LYS A 42 -24.43 28.52 58.62
CA LYS A 42 -25.28 27.71 57.75
C LYS A 42 -24.76 27.66 56.29
N CYS A 43 -24.26 28.77 55.77
CA CYS A 43 -23.61 28.82 54.45
C CYS A 43 -22.32 27.97 54.42
N HIS A 44 -21.56 27.95 55.53
CA HIS A 44 -20.38 27.11 55.67
C HIS A 44 -20.73 25.61 55.74
N GLU A 45 -21.78 25.23 56.46
CA GLU A 45 -22.32 23.85 56.49
C GLU A 45 -22.80 23.39 55.10
N GLU A 46 -23.53 24.24 54.36
CA GLU A 46 -23.96 23.98 52.99
C GLU A 46 -22.76 23.81 52.03
N MET A 47 -21.74 24.68 52.14
CA MET A 47 -20.51 24.56 51.36
C MET A 47 -19.72 23.29 51.71
N MET A 48 -19.64 22.93 53.00
CA MET A 48 -18.99 21.70 53.48
C MET A 48 -19.67 20.45 52.91
N THR A 49 -20.99 20.34 53.04
CA THR A 49 -21.75 19.17 52.55
C THR A 49 -21.70 19.02 51.03
N VAL A 50 -21.79 20.12 50.27
CA VAL A 50 -21.57 20.10 48.82
C VAL A 50 -20.15 19.66 48.46
N THR A 51 -19.13 20.15 49.18
CA THR A 51 -17.74 19.75 48.97
C THR A 51 -17.50 18.28 49.31
N GLU A 52 -18.13 17.74 50.34
CA GLU A 52 -18.05 16.31 50.67
C GLU A 52 -18.71 15.46 49.57
N ASN A 53 -19.93 15.81 49.14
CA ASN A 53 -20.65 15.11 48.08
C ASN A 53 -19.83 15.02 46.78
N TYR A 54 -19.23 16.13 46.33
CA TYR A 54 -18.36 16.12 45.15
C TYR A 54 -17.11 15.26 45.32
N ASN A 55 -16.54 15.17 46.52
CA ASN A 55 -15.42 14.26 46.78
C ASN A 55 -15.88 12.79 46.77
N GLN A 56 -17.03 12.47 47.37
CA GLN A 56 -17.60 11.12 47.32
C GLN A 56 -17.89 10.68 45.88
N GLU A 57 -18.54 11.54 45.08
CA GLU A 57 -18.84 11.30 43.67
C GLU A 57 -17.56 11.10 42.84
N LYS A 58 -16.56 11.97 43.00
CA LYS A 58 -15.24 11.85 42.36
C LYS A 58 -14.58 10.50 42.64
N TYR A 59 -14.60 10.01 43.88
CA TYR A 59 -14.05 8.69 44.21
C TYR A 59 -14.89 7.52 43.68
N ALA A 60 -16.21 7.67 43.58
CA ALA A 60 -17.08 6.68 42.94
C ALA A 60 -16.80 6.57 41.44
N LEU A 61 -16.79 7.70 40.73
CA LEU A 61 -16.48 7.78 39.29
C LEU A 61 -15.06 7.29 38.98
N GLN A 62 -14.06 7.62 39.80
CA GLN A 62 -12.70 7.10 39.61
C GLN A 62 -12.67 5.57 39.70
N ARG A 63 -13.37 4.96 40.68
CA ARG A 63 -13.45 3.50 40.81
C ARG A 63 -14.17 2.86 39.64
N GLU A 64 -15.25 3.49 39.15
CA GLU A 64 -15.99 3.00 37.98
C GLU A 64 -15.13 3.04 36.71
N VAL A 65 -14.35 4.10 36.51
CA VAL A 65 -13.37 4.21 35.42
C VAL A 65 -12.25 3.16 35.57
N GLU A 66 -11.65 3.00 36.76
CA GLU A 66 -10.61 1.98 36.99
C GLU A 66 -11.13 0.54 36.77
N LEU A 67 -12.41 0.26 37.03
CA LEU A 67 -13.04 -1.03 36.72
C LEU A 67 -13.30 -1.19 35.21
N LYS A 68 -13.84 -0.15 34.55
CA LYS A 68 -14.09 -0.15 33.09
C LYS A 68 -12.79 -0.30 32.30
N SER A 69 -11.70 0.34 32.71
CA SER A 69 -10.37 0.14 32.12
C SER A 69 -9.94 -1.32 32.18
N ARG A 70 -10.00 -1.97 33.35
CA ARG A 70 -9.61 -3.39 33.51
C ARG A 70 -10.46 -4.35 32.68
N MET A 71 -11.76 -4.06 32.51
CA MET A 71 -12.64 -4.85 31.64
C MET A 71 -12.32 -4.65 30.15
N LEU A 72 -11.90 -3.45 29.75
CA LEU A 72 -11.43 -3.20 28.37
C LEU A 72 -10.06 -3.84 28.12
N GLU A 73 -9.16 -3.81 29.11
CA GLU A 73 -7.87 -4.50 29.08
C GLU A 73 -8.07 -6.01 28.90
N SER A 74 -8.91 -6.67 29.72
CA SER A 74 -9.16 -8.12 29.58
C SER A 74 -9.81 -8.49 28.25
N LEU A 75 -10.77 -7.69 27.76
CA LEU A 75 -11.39 -7.90 26.45
C LEU A 75 -10.39 -7.65 25.29
N SER A 76 -9.37 -6.80 25.47
CA SER A 76 -8.28 -6.66 24.49
C SER A 76 -7.43 -7.92 24.45
N CYS A 77 -7.03 -8.45 25.62
CA CYS A 77 -6.28 -9.71 25.71
C CYS A 77 -7.05 -10.90 25.09
N GLU A 78 -8.36 -11.00 25.32
CA GLU A 78 -9.23 -12.00 24.68
C GLU A 78 -9.28 -11.81 23.15
N CYS A 79 -9.44 -10.58 22.66
CA CYS A 79 -9.39 -10.29 21.22
C CYS A 79 -8.03 -10.65 20.59
N GLU A 80 -6.93 -10.34 21.27
CA GLU A 80 -5.57 -10.58 20.77
C GLU A 80 -5.20 -12.07 20.79
N THR A 81 -5.56 -12.81 21.83
CA THR A 81 -5.36 -14.27 21.88
C THR A 81 -6.19 -15.00 20.84
N LEU A 82 -7.47 -14.63 20.63
CA LEU A 82 -8.29 -15.18 19.54
C LEU A 82 -7.68 -14.88 18.16
N LYS A 83 -7.17 -13.66 17.94
CA LYS A 83 -6.51 -13.26 16.70
C LYS A 83 -5.20 -14.04 16.45
N GLN A 84 -4.42 -14.31 17.50
CA GLN A 84 -3.24 -15.17 17.42
C GLN A 84 -3.61 -16.62 17.09
N GLN A 85 -4.63 -17.19 17.76
CA GLN A 85 -5.13 -18.53 17.48
C GLN A 85 -5.59 -18.68 16.02
N GLN A 86 -6.46 -17.78 15.54
CA GLN A 86 -6.91 -17.76 14.15
C GLN A 86 -5.75 -17.67 13.15
N LYS A 87 -4.76 -16.81 13.42
CA LYS A 87 -3.55 -16.71 12.60
C LYS A 87 -2.80 -18.05 12.53
N THR A 88 -2.54 -18.69 13.67
CA THR A 88 -1.81 -19.98 13.68
C THR A 88 -2.59 -21.11 12.99
N GLN A 89 -3.93 -21.10 13.04
CA GLN A 89 -4.77 -22.05 12.31
C GLN A 89 -4.69 -21.85 10.79
N LEU A 90 -4.70 -20.60 10.33
CA LEU A 90 -4.49 -20.27 8.91
C LEU A 90 -3.10 -20.71 8.43
N GLU A 91 -2.04 -20.37 9.17
CA GLU A 91 -0.66 -20.76 8.84
C GLU A 91 -0.49 -22.29 8.78
N GLN A 92 -1.18 -23.04 9.66
CA GLN A 92 -1.20 -24.52 9.61
C GLN A 92 -1.93 -25.06 8.38
N LEU A 93 -3.10 -24.51 8.04
CA LEU A 93 -3.87 -24.93 6.86
C LEU A 93 -3.14 -24.60 5.55
N GLU A 94 -2.52 -23.42 5.45
CA GLU A 94 -1.67 -23.05 4.32
C GLU A 94 -0.45 -23.97 4.21
N MET A 95 0.21 -24.32 5.32
CA MET A 95 1.34 -25.25 5.29
C MET A 95 0.92 -26.65 4.84
N GLN A 96 -0.24 -27.15 5.28
CA GLN A 96 -0.78 -28.45 4.86
C GLN A 96 -1.15 -28.44 3.37
N LEU A 97 -1.84 -27.40 2.88
CA LEU A 97 -2.24 -27.27 1.48
C LEU A 97 -1.03 -27.16 0.55
N ASN A 98 -0.02 -26.35 0.93
CA ASN A 98 1.24 -26.24 0.18
C ASN A 98 2.03 -27.57 0.18
N ARG A 99 1.96 -28.35 1.26
CA ARG A 99 2.60 -29.68 1.32
C ARG A 99 1.91 -30.69 0.40
N SER A 100 0.57 -30.73 0.38
CA SER A 100 -0.20 -31.61 -0.52
C SER A 100 0.08 -31.25 -1.98
N HIS A 101 -0.11 -29.99 -2.38
CA HIS A 101 0.19 -29.55 -3.74
C HIS A 101 1.63 -29.83 -4.16
N ARG A 102 2.64 -29.63 -3.29
CA ARG A 102 4.03 -29.97 -3.62
C ARG A 102 4.20 -31.48 -3.87
N GLN A 103 3.57 -32.32 -3.04
CA GLN A 103 3.61 -33.78 -3.22
C GLN A 103 2.92 -34.20 -4.53
N GLU A 104 1.72 -33.68 -4.80
CA GLU A 104 0.95 -33.95 -6.02
C GLU A 104 1.69 -33.51 -7.28
N VAL A 105 2.21 -32.27 -7.32
CA VAL A 105 3.01 -31.74 -8.44
C VAL A 105 4.28 -32.57 -8.65
N SER A 106 4.97 -32.98 -7.58
CA SER A 106 6.14 -33.87 -7.71
C SER A 106 5.76 -35.25 -8.26
N GLY A 107 4.62 -35.81 -7.83
CA GLY A 107 4.10 -37.09 -8.34
C GLY A 107 3.68 -37.02 -9.80
N LEU A 108 3.09 -35.90 -10.24
CA LEU A 108 2.74 -35.65 -11.64
C LEU A 108 3.99 -35.43 -12.50
N LYS A 109 4.98 -34.62 -12.04
CA LYS A 109 6.27 -34.44 -12.72
C LYS A 109 6.98 -35.79 -12.92
N ASN A 110 7.03 -36.61 -11.87
CA ASN A 110 7.68 -37.93 -11.93
C ASN A 110 6.95 -38.93 -12.85
N LYS A 111 5.63 -38.85 -12.97
CA LYS A 111 4.87 -39.65 -13.96
C LYS A 111 5.12 -39.15 -15.39
N LEU A 112 5.10 -37.84 -15.60
CA LEU A 112 5.32 -37.21 -16.90
C LEU A 112 6.73 -37.50 -17.43
N GLU A 113 7.76 -37.50 -16.57
CA GLU A 113 9.12 -37.82 -17.00
C GLU A 113 9.28 -39.29 -17.38
N LYS A 114 8.64 -40.22 -16.66
CA LYS A 114 8.60 -41.64 -17.04
C LYS A 114 7.94 -41.85 -18.40
N LEU A 115 6.77 -41.22 -18.62
CA LEU A 115 6.04 -41.33 -19.88
C LEU A 115 6.81 -40.73 -21.08
N LYS A 116 7.72 -39.77 -20.87
CA LYS A 116 8.66 -39.35 -21.92
C LYS A 116 9.69 -40.43 -22.24
N VAL A 117 10.32 -41.00 -21.22
CA VAL A 117 11.34 -42.05 -21.40
C VAL A 117 10.73 -43.26 -22.11
N GLU A 118 9.55 -43.72 -21.67
CA GLU A 118 8.79 -44.80 -22.31
C GLU A 118 8.43 -44.46 -23.77
N LEU A 119 8.08 -43.20 -24.08
CA LEU A 119 7.79 -42.74 -25.43
C LEU A 119 9.04 -42.69 -26.34
N ASP A 120 10.17 -42.24 -25.81
CA ASP A 120 11.42 -42.11 -26.59
C ASP A 120 12.13 -43.47 -26.76
N GLU A 121 12.01 -44.38 -25.79
CA GLU A 121 12.34 -45.81 -25.94
C GLU A 121 11.49 -46.45 -27.05
N ALA A 122 10.16 -46.24 -27.03
CA ALA A 122 9.26 -46.75 -28.06
C ALA A 122 9.64 -46.21 -29.46
N ARG A 123 9.88 -44.90 -29.58
CA ARG A 123 10.35 -44.26 -30.84
C ARG A 123 11.69 -44.80 -31.33
N LEU A 124 12.63 -45.09 -30.43
CA LEU A 124 13.90 -45.71 -30.79
C LEU A 124 13.70 -47.12 -31.33
N SER A 125 12.84 -47.92 -30.69
CA SER A 125 12.48 -49.26 -31.17
C SER A 125 11.78 -49.22 -32.53
N GLU A 126 10.91 -48.24 -32.77
CA GLU A 126 10.22 -48.04 -34.06
C GLU A 126 11.22 -47.72 -35.18
N LYS A 127 12.19 -46.83 -34.94
CA LYS A 127 13.28 -46.52 -35.89
C LYS A 127 14.10 -47.77 -36.22
N GLN A 128 14.53 -48.51 -35.21
CA GLN A 128 15.33 -49.73 -35.39
C GLN A 128 14.56 -50.82 -36.15
N LEU A 129 13.25 -50.93 -35.94
CA LEU A 129 12.40 -51.87 -36.69
C LEU A 129 12.22 -51.42 -38.14
N LYS A 130 12.04 -50.13 -38.40
CA LYS A 130 11.98 -49.57 -39.76
C LYS A 130 13.28 -49.81 -40.54
N GLN A 131 14.43 -49.42 -40.00
CA GLN A 131 15.75 -49.66 -40.62
C GLN A 131 15.98 -51.14 -40.98
N LYS A 132 15.53 -52.08 -40.14
CA LYS A 132 15.60 -53.53 -40.42
C LYS A 132 14.64 -53.97 -41.52
N LEU A 133 13.46 -53.36 -41.63
CA LEU A 133 12.48 -53.60 -42.68
C LEU A 133 12.99 -53.05 -44.01
N ASP A 134 13.46 -51.79 -44.04
CA ASP A 134 14.04 -51.12 -45.19
C ASP A 134 15.22 -51.93 -45.76
N HIS A 135 16.12 -52.44 -44.90
CA HIS A 135 17.21 -53.32 -45.29
C HIS A 135 16.73 -54.66 -45.88
N GLN A 136 15.70 -55.28 -45.30
CA GLN A 136 15.12 -56.51 -45.84
C GLN A 136 14.45 -56.27 -47.21
N GLU A 137 13.78 -55.14 -47.39
CA GLU A 137 13.18 -54.73 -48.66
C GLU A 137 14.25 -54.46 -49.73
N GLU A 138 15.36 -53.78 -49.39
CA GLU A 138 16.53 -53.64 -50.26
C GLU A 138 17.14 -55.01 -50.66
N VAL A 139 17.32 -55.93 -49.71
CA VAL A 139 17.89 -57.27 -49.99
C VAL A 139 16.98 -58.09 -50.90
N LEU A 140 15.65 -58.03 -50.68
CA LEU A 140 14.66 -58.66 -51.54
C LEU A 140 14.65 -58.05 -52.95
N ALA A 141 14.69 -56.73 -53.05
CA ALA A 141 14.78 -56.01 -54.32
C ALA A 141 16.03 -56.44 -55.11
N ARG A 142 17.22 -56.36 -54.52
CA ARG A 142 18.48 -56.82 -55.13
C ARG A 142 18.40 -58.28 -55.58
N LYS A 143 17.88 -59.20 -54.77
CA LYS A 143 17.76 -60.63 -55.14
C LYS A 143 16.74 -60.87 -56.26
N SER A 144 15.66 -60.10 -56.32
CA SER A 144 14.71 -60.16 -57.44
C SER A 144 15.30 -59.65 -58.76
N GLU A 145 16.14 -58.61 -58.69
CA GLU A 145 16.85 -58.06 -59.85
C GLU A 145 17.99 -58.98 -60.32
N GLU A 146 18.72 -59.60 -59.39
CA GLU A 146 19.70 -60.64 -59.69
C GLU A 146 19.03 -61.83 -60.41
N LEU A 147 17.85 -62.29 -59.96
CA LEU A 147 17.08 -63.32 -60.64
C LEU A 147 16.59 -62.88 -62.04
N ARG A 148 16.20 -61.61 -62.20
CA ARG A 148 15.84 -61.01 -63.49
C ARG A 148 17.02 -61.02 -64.46
N LEU A 149 18.16 -60.47 -64.05
CA LEU A 149 19.40 -60.44 -64.83
C LEU A 149 19.91 -61.85 -65.16
N MET A 150 19.85 -62.79 -64.21
CA MET A 150 20.18 -64.20 -64.43
C MET A 150 19.15 -64.95 -65.30
N SER A 151 17.98 -64.38 -65.58
CA SER A 151 17.05 -64.87 -66.60
C SER A 151 17.36 -64.26 -67.97
N GLU A 152 17.64 -62.96 -68.01
CA GLU A 152 18.01 -62.22 -69.23
C GLU A 152 19.35 -62.72 -69.81
N GLN A 153 20.37 -62.94 -68.98
CA GLN A 153 21.66 -63.51 -69.41
C GLN A 153 21.55 -64.97 -69.87
N ARG A 154 20.65 -65.79 -69.31
CA ARG A 154 20.38 -67.13 -69.85
C ARG A 154 19.66 -67.11 -71.20
N MET A 155 19.14 -65.94 -71.62
CA MET A 155 18.55 -65.69 -72.94
C MET A 155 19.59 -65.12 -73.94
N GLY A 156 20.80 -64.75 -73.50
CA GLY A 156 21.84 -64.06 -74.29
C GLY A 156 23.19 -64.79 -74.31
N ASN A 157 23.65 -65.19 -75.49
CA ASN A 157 24.76 -66.14 -75.63
C ASN A 157 26.16 -65.61 -75.25
N SER A 158 26.93 -66.47 -74.57
CA SER A 158 28.41 -66.59 -74.62
C SER A 158 29.25 -65.32 -74.40
N MET A 159 29.55 -65.02 -73.13
CA MET A 159 30.57 -64.03 -72.72
C MET A 159 31.99 -64.41 -73.20
N SER A 160 32.85 -63.42 -73.48
CA SER A 160 34.27 -63.64 -73.83
C SER A 160 35.19 -63.64 -72.59
N SER A 161 36.40 -64.18 -72.72
CA SER A 161 37.30 -64.41 -71.58
C SER A 161 37.77 -63.14 -70.87
N GLU A 162 37.97 -62.03 -71.58
CA GLU A 162 38.40 -60.75 -70.97
C GLU A 162 37.23 -60.08 -70.23
N VAL A 163 36.01 -60.17 -70.78
CA VAL A 163 34.79 -59.71 -70.10
C VAL A 163 34.54 -60.54 -68.84
N LEU A 164 34.82 -61.85 -68.88
CA LEU A 164 34.77 -62.73 -67.72
C LEU A 164 35.80 -62.35 -66.64
N ALA A 165 37.03 -61.99 -67.01
CA ALA A 165 38.05 -61.55 -66.07
C ALA A 165 37.67 -60.21 -65.40
N LEU A 166 37.25 -59.22 -66.18
CA LEU A 166 36.78 -57.93 -65.65
C LEU A 166 35.51 -58.07 -64.80
N GLN A 167 34.64 -59.04 -65.12
CA GLN A 167 33.45 -59.34 -64.31
C GLN A 167 33.82 -59.89 -62.93
N ILE A 168 34.91 -60.68 -62.83
CA ILE A 168 35.44 -61.20 -61.55
C ILE A 168 36.08 -60.08 -60.73
N GLU A 169 36.97 -59.28 -61.33
CA GLU A 169 37.60 -58.15 -60.64
C GLU A 169 36.56 -57.13 -60.12
N LEU A 170 35.50 -56.90 -60.90
CA LEU A 170 34.38 -56.06 -60.49
C LEU A 170 33.59 -56.66 -59.30
N THR A 171 33.31 -57.96 -59.28
CA THR A 171 32.61 -58.58 -58.13
C THR A 171 33.50 -58.67 -56.88
N GLU A 172 34.82 -58.82 -57.03
CA GLU A 172 35.77 -58.74 -55.91
C GLU A 172 35.80 -57.31 -55.32
N MET A 173 35.86 -56.27 -56.16
CA MET A 173 35.79 -54.88 -55.72
C MET A 173 34.43 -54.52 -55.10
N GLU A 174 33.32 -55.07 -55.60
CA GLU A 174 32.01 -54.94 -54.97
C GLU A 174 31.94 -55.64 -53.61
N GLY A 175 32.60 -56.79 -53.45
CA GLY A 175 32.76 -57.49 -52.17
C GLY A 175 33.55 -56.67 -51.14
N VAL A 176 34.68 -56.09 -51.53
CA VAL A 176 35.47 -55.18 -50.66
C VAL A 176 34.65 -53.94 -50.28
N LYS A 177 33.91 -53.36 -51.23
CA LYS A 177 33.01 -52.22 -51.00
C LYS A 177 31.86 -52.58 -50.04
N ALA A 178 31.34 -53.81 -50.08
CA ALA A 178 30.33 -54.28 -49.15
C ALA A 178 30.91 -54.43 -47.73
N ALA A 179 32.05 -55.10 -47.58
CA ALA A 179 32.71 -55.28 -46.28
C ALA A 179 33.09 -53.94 -45.62
N LEU A 180 33.62 -52.98 -46.38
CA LEU A 180 33.90 -51.63 -45.88
C LEU A 180 32.63 -50.87 -45.47
N LYS A 181 31.49 -51.14 -46.11
CA LYS A 181 30.21 -50.55 -45.68
C LYS A 181 29.72 -51.19 -44.39
N GLU A 182 29.80 -52.50 -44.25
CA GLU A 182 29.46 -53.21 -43.01
C GLU A 182 30.32 -52.73 -41.83
N GLU A 183 31.63 -52.49 -42.04
CA GLU A 183 32.51 -51.92 -41.00
C GLU A 183 32.12 -50.47 -40.63
N VAL A 184 31.72 -49.64 -41.61
CA VAL A 184 31.21 -48.28 -41.36
C VAL A 184 29.88 -48.30 -40.60
N ASP A 185 28.95 -49.19 -40.96
CA ASP A 185 27.65 -49.33 -40.30
C ASP A 185 27.84 -49.89 -38.86
N GLU A 186 28.79 -50.81 -38.64
CA GLU A 186 29.21 -51.25 -37.30
C GLU A 186 29.80 -50.11 -36.45
N LEU A 187 30.63 -49.24 -37.04
CA LEU A 187 31.23 -48.10 -36.35
C LEU A 187 30.19 -47.05 -35.97
N GLN A 188 29.21 -46.77 -36.84
CA GLN A 188 28.07 -45.92 -36.52
C GLN A 188 27.26 -46.48 -35.35
N TYR A 189 26.94 -47.78 -35.35
CA TYR A 189 26.23 -48.40 -34.23
C TYR A 189 27.00 -48.32 -32.91
N LYS A 190 28.33 -48.50 -32.93
CA LYS A 190 29.20 -48.32 -31.74
C LYS A 190 29.23 -46.86 -31.27
N GLN A 191 29.19 -45.89 -32.19
CA GLN A 191 29.06 -44.47 -31.86
C GLN A 191 27.71 -44.16 -31.21
N GLU A 192 26.58 -44.59 -31.78
CA GLU A 192 25.24 -44.39 -31.20
C GLU A 192 25.15 -44.98 -29.77
N GLN A 193 25.69 -46.19 -29.55
CA GLN A 193 25.76 -46.78 -28.21
C GLN A 193 26.54 -45.90 -27.21
N LEU A 194 27.69 -45.36 -27.62
CA LEU A 194 28.52 -44.50 -26.78
C LEU A 194 27.83 -43.15 -26.51
N GLU A 195 27.11 -42.58 -27.47
CA GLU A 195 26.33 -41.36 -27.29
C GLU A 195 25.16 -41.57 -26.31
N CYS A 196 24.41 -42.68 -26.43
CA CYS A 196 23.37 -43.04 -25.46
C CYS A 196 23.93 -43.31 -24.05
N PHE A 197 25.12 -43.90 -23.93
CA PHE A 197 25.79 -44.06 -22.63
C PHE A 197 26.21 -42.70 -22.05
N ASN A 198 26.74 -41.81 -22.87
CA ASN A 198 27.22 -40.49 -22.46
C ASN A 198 26.06 -39.56 -22.04
N THR A 199 24.91 -39.58 -22.71
CA THR A 199 23.72 -38.84 -22.25
C THR A 199 23.17 -39.38 -20.93
N SER A 200 23.14 -40.70 -20.74
CA SER A 200 22.77 -41.32 -19.46
C SER A 200 23.71 -40.92 -18.32
N LEU A 201 25.03 -40.89 -18.58
CA LEU A 201 26.05 -40.44 -17.64
C LEU A 201 25.91 -38.94 -17.32
N MET A 202 25.65 -38.09 -18.32
CA MET A 202 25.35 -36.67 -18.12
C MET A 202 24.13 -36.45 -17.23
N HIS A 203 23.03 -37.17 -17.47
CA HIS A 203 21.85 -37.11 -16.60
C HIS A 203 22.13 -37.61 -15.18
N GLN A 204 23.04 -38.57 -14.99
CA GLN A 204 23.49 -38.97 -13.65
C GLN A 204 24.33 -37.89 -12.97
N VAL A 205 25.25 -37.26 -13.70
CA VAL A 205 26.07 -36.14 -13.22
C VAL A 205 25.19 -34.95 -12.82
N ASP A 206 24.15 -34.62 -13.57
CA ASP A 206 23.27 -33.50 -13.26
C ASP A 206 22.40 -33.76 -12.02
N ARG A 207 21.85 -34.98 -11.85
CA ARG A 207 21.18 -35.36 -10.58
C ARG A 207 22.12 -35.26 -9.37
N LEU A 208 23.38 -35.66 -9.52
CA LEU A 208 24.38 -35.55 -8.45
C LEU A 208 24.75 -34.09 -8.14
N LYS A 209 24.64 -33.16 -9.10
CA LYS A 209 24.75 -31.71 -8.84
C LYS A 209 23.54 -31.21 -8.05
N GLU A 210 22.32 -31.57 -8.44
CA GLU A 210 21.10 -31.20 -7.72
C GLU A 210 21.14 -31.69 -6.26
N GLU A 211 21.47 -32.96 -6.02
CA GLU A 211 21.64 -33.54 -4.68
C GLU A 211 22.74 -32.83 -3.87
N LYS A 212 23.86 -32.46 -4.51
CA LYS A 212 24.94 -31.68 -3.87
C LYS A 212 24.45 -30.30 -3.45
N GLU A 213 23.74 -29.58 -4.32
CA GLU A 213 23.21 -28.26 -3.98
C GLU A 213 22.15 -28.32 -2.88
N GLU A 214 21.29 -29.34 -2.86
CA GLU A 214 20.32 -29.53 -1.78
C GLU A 214 21.03 -29.77 -0.44
N ARG A 215 22.08 -30.60 -0.42
CA ARG A 215 22.94 -30.81 0.78
C ARG A 215 23.65 -29.53 1.23
N GLU A 216 24.06 -28.67 0.30
CA GLU A 216 24.67 -27.37 0.62
C GLU A 216 23.63 -26.39 1.20
N LYS A 217 22.40 -26.39 0.67
CA LYS A 217 21.26 -25.61 1.22
C LYS A 217 20.89 -26.10 2.62
N GLU A 218 20.85 -27.43 2.85
CA GLU A 218 20.67 -28.04 4.17
C GLU A 218 21.79 -27.62 5.13
N ALA A 219 23.06 -27.78 4.74
CA ALA A 219 24.21 -27.42 5.57
C ALA A 219 24.20 -25.94 5.99
N VAL A 220 23.91 -25.02 5.06
CA VAL A 220 23.76 -23.58 5.38
C VAL A 220 22.60 -23.35 6.35
N SER A 221 21.48 -24.09 6.23
CA SER A 221 20.39 -23.99 7.20
C SER A 221 20.79 -24.44 8.61
N TYR A 222 21.58 -25.51 8.73
CA TYR A 222 22.10 -25.99 10.01
C TYR A 222 23.13 -25.04 10.62
N TYR A 223 24.04 -24.46 9.83
CA TYR A 223 24.96 -23.42 10.31
C TYR A 223 24.21 -22.19 10.83
N ASN A 224 23.19 -21.72 10.10
CA ASN A 224 22.36 -20.59 10.53
C ASN A 224 21.56 -20.88 11.81
N ALA A 225 21.09 -22.11 12.01
CA ALA A 225 20.43 -22.53 13.24
C ALA A 225 21.41 -22.64 14.42
N LEU A 226 22.60 -23.20 14.18
CA LEU A 226 23.67 -23.29 15.18
C LEU A 226 24.16 -21.91 15.64
N GLU A 227 24.29 -20.94 14.73
CA GLU A 227 24.74 -19.60 15.08
C GLU A 227 23.70 -18.83 15.89
N LYS A 228 22.40 -18.99 15.59
CA LYS A 228 21.32 -18.49 16.47
C LYS A 228 21.40 -19.09 17.87
N ALA A 229 21.50 -20.41 17.98
CA ALA A 229 21.62 -21.09 19.26
C ALA A 229 22.89 -20.67 20.04
N ARG A 230 23.97 -20.29 19.36
CA ARG A 230 25.17 -19.70 19.99
C ARG A 230 24.91 -18.30 20.55
N ILE A 231 24.22 -17.43 19.81
CA ILE A 231 23.85 -16.08 20.27
C ILE A 231 22.92 -16.20 21.48
N GLU A 232 21.87 -17.03 21.39
CA GLU A 232 20.96 -17.33 22.50
C GLU A 232 21.70 -17.87 23.73
N ASN A 233 22.71 -18.72 23.54
CA ASN A 233 23.54 -19.23 24.63
C ASN A 233 24.45 -18.16 25.26
N GLN A 234 25.00 -17.23 24.45
CA GLN A 234 25.75 -16.07 24.94
C GLN A 234 24.85 -15.12 25.74
N ASP A 235 23.64 -14.83 25.26
CA ASP A 235 22.67 -13.98 25.97
C ASP A 235 22.27 -14.61 27.31
N LEU A 236 22.03 -15.93 27.36
CA LEU A 236 21.78 -16.67 28.59
C LEU A 236 23.01 -16.69 29.53
N GLN A 237 24.23 -16.77 29.00
CA GLN A 237 25.46 -16.68 29.79
C GLN A 237 25.65 -15.28 30.38
N VAL A 238 25.30 -14.23 29.64
CA VAL A 238 25.30 -12.83 30.12
C VAL A 238 24.25 -12.64 31.21
N GLN A 239 23.03 -13.17 31.03
CA GLN A 239 21.97 -13.14 32.06
C GLN A 239 22.40 -13.88 33.34
N LEU A 240 23.01 -15.07 33.21
CA LEU A 240 23.57 -15.82 34.33
C LEU A 240 24.68 -15.04 35.04
N GLY A 241 25.55 -14.34 34.30
CA GLY A 241 26.56 -13.44 34.86
C GLY A 241 25.96 -12.31 35.70
N HIS A 242 24.90 -11.66 35.21
CA HIS A 242 24.18 -10.63 35.96
C HIS A 242 23.53 -11.20 37.24
N ALA A 243 22.88 -12.37 37.15
CA ALA A 243 22.27 -13.02 38.31
C ALA A 243 23.30 -13.44 39.37
N LEU A 244 24.45 -13.97 38.96
CA LEU A 244 25.57 -14.31 39.85
C LEU A 244 26.16 -13.06 40.50
N GLN A 245 26.33 -11.96 39.76
CA GLN A 245 26.84 -10.71 40.33
C GLN A 245 25.84 -10.08 41.32
N GLN A 246 24.54 -10.12 41.05
CA GLN A 246 23.50 -9.72 42.00
C GLN A 246 23.51 -10.57 43.28
N ALA A 247 23.85 -11.85 43.19
CA ALA A 247 23.99 -12.74 44.35
C ALA A 247 25.31 -12.56 45.13
N LEU A 248 26.34 -12.00 44.49
CA LEU A 248 27.69 -11.84 45.07
C LEU A 248 27.93 -10.51 45.79
N ASP A 249 27.08 -9.49 45.59
CA ASP A 249 27.25 -8.18 46.24
C ASP A 249 26.58 -8.14 47.63
N PRO A 250 27.32 -8.21 48.75
CA PRO A 250 26.72 -8.18 50.09
C PRO A 250 26.07 -6.82 50.42
N ASN A 251 26.48 -5.75 49.72
CA ASN A 251 25.88 -4.42 49.82
C ASN A 251 24.66 -4.23 48.89
N SER A 252 24.32 -5.19 48.02
CA SER A 252 23.04 -5.22 47.29
C SER A 252 21.87 -5.69 48.18
N LYS A 253 22.11 -5.92 49.48
CA LYS A 253 21.08 -6.27 50.47
C LYS A 253 20.17 -5.08 50.83
N GLY A 254 19.30 -4.74 49.89
CA GLY A 254 18.04 -4.02 50.13
C GLY A 254 17.90 -2.72 49.37
N ASN A 255 16.64 -2.34 49.11
CA ASN A 255 16.28 -0.98 48.70
C ASN A 255 16.58 -0.02 49.88
N SER A 256 17.83 0.43 50.01
CA SER A 256 18.13 1.52 50.93
C SER A 256 17.37 2.75 50.45
N LEU A 257 16.46 3.28 51.28
CA LEU A 257 15.53 4.34 50.88
C LEU A 257 16.30 5.59 50.42
N PHE A 258 17.47 5.85 51.01
CA PHE A 258 18.39 6.91 50.58
C PHE A 258 19.05 6.66 49.23
N ALA A 259 19.33 5.40 48.86
CA ALA A 259 19.85 5.06 47.54
C ALA A 259 18.77 5.23 46.45
N GLU A 260 17.54 4.72 46.67
CA GLU A 260 16.45 4.96 45.70
C GLU A 260 16.15 6.47 45.57
N VAL A 261 16.15 7.22 46.67
CA VAL A 261 15.95 8.68 46.64
C VAL A 261 17.09 9.40 45.90
N GLU A 262 18.34 9.00 46.08
CA GLU A 262 19.48 9.62 45.42
C GLU A 262 19.57 9.26 43.93
N ASP A 263 19.37 7.99 43.56
CA ASP A 263 19.24 7.57 42.16
C ASP A 263 18.12 8.31 41.45
N ARG A 264 16.99 8.52 42.15
CA ARG A 264 15.82 9.25 41.65
C ARG A 264 16.04 10.76 41.60
N ARG A 265 16.83 11.34 42.52
CA ARG A 265 17.31 12.73 42.45
C ARG A 265 18.20 12.92 41.23
N VAL A 266 19.21 12.07 41.07
CA VAL A 266 20.16 12.09 39.94
C VAL A 266 19.44 11.82 38.61
N ALA A 267 18.46 10.91 38.57
CA ALA A 267 17.64 10.68 37.38
C ALA A 267 16.79 11.90 37.01
N MET A 268 16.14 12.55 37.98
CA MET A 268 15.39 13.79 37.73
C MET A 268 16.29 14.96 37.34
N GLU A 269 17.50 15.09 37.89
CA GLU A 269 18.48 16.10 37.46
C GLU A 269 19.02 15.85 36.05
N ARG A 270 19.29 14.58 35.70
CA ARG A 270 19.63 14.18 34.33
C ARG A 270 18.51 14.55 33.37
N GLN A 271 17.26 14.18 33.69
CA GLN A 271 16.07 14.54 32.89
C GLN A 271 15.91 16.06 32.76
N LEU A 272 15.99 16.81 33.86
CA LEU A 272 15.87 18.26 33.87
C LEU A 272 16.96 18.94 33.02
N ASN A 273 18.19 18.44 33.05
CA ASN A 273 19.27 18.95 32.21
C ASN A 273 19.08 18.57 30.73
N LEU A 274 18.55 17.38 30.43
CA LEU A 274 18.15 16.97 29.09
C LEU A 274 17.03 17.88 28.54
N MET A 275 16.01 18.18 29.35
CA MET A 275 14.94 19.15 29.00
C MET A 275 15.49 20.55 28.76
N LYS A 276 16.40 21.05 29.61
CA LYS A 276 17.06 22.35 29.41
C LYS A 276 17.84 22.39 28.09
N VAL A 277 18.55 21.32 27.73
CA VAL A 277 19.30 21.24 26.46
C VAL A 277 18.35 21.16 25.26
N LYS A 278 17.30 20.31 25.29
CA LYS A 278 16.30 20.28 24.20
C LYS A 278 15.61 21.64 24.06
N TYR A 279 15.18 22.27 25.15
CA TYR A 279 14.58 23.60 25.14
C TYR A 279 15.51 24.66 24.55
N GLN A 280 16.80 24.69 24.92
CA GLN A 280 17.77 25.62 24.33
C GLN A 280 18.00 25.35 22.83
N SER A 281 18.00 24.08 22.40
CA SER A 281 18.09 23.70 20.99
C SER A 281 16.87 24.16 20.20
N MET A 282 15.66 23.80 20.66
CA MET A 282 14.39 24.22 20.07
C MET A 282 14.24 25.75 20.03
N LYS A 283 14.71 26.45 21.06
CA LYS A 283 14.72 27.93 21.10
C LYS A 283 15.63 28.53 20.02
N LYS A 284 16.83 27.95 19.80
CA LYS A 284 17.73 28.35 18.71
C LYS A 284 17.13 28.05 17.34
N GLN A 285 16.57 26.85 17.15
CA GLN A 285 15.91 26.45 15.90
C GLN A 285 14.72 27.36 15.55
N ASN A 286 13.84 27.64 16.53
CA ASN A 286 12.69 28.53 16.35
C ASN A 286 13.12 29.98 16.03
N ALA A 287 14.20 30.48 16.63
CA ALA A 287 14.79 31.76 16.27
C ALA A 287 15.31 31.78 14.82
N PHE A 288 16.07 30.76 14.40
CA PHE A 288 16.54 30.61 13.03
C PHE A 288 15.39 30.51 12.02
N THR A 289 14.36 29.71 12.28
CA THR A 289 13.17 29.62 11.42
C THR A 289 12.43 30.95 11.31
N ARG A 290 12.37 31.76 12.38
CA ARG A 290 11.84 33.13 12.32
C ARG A 290 12.69 34.07 11.48
N GLU A 291 14.02 33.97 11.54
CA GLU A 291 14.89 34.74 10.63
C GLU A 291 14.69 34.36 9.16
N GLN A 292 14.58 33.06 8.85
CA GLN A 292 14.33 32.60 7.48
C GLN A 292 12.94 33.04 6.99
N MET A 293 11.90 32.95 7.84
CA MET A 293 10.56 33.49 7.54
C MET A 293 10.63 35.00 7.25
N ASN A 294 11.37 35.78 8.05
CA ASN A 294 11.52 37.21 7.84
C ASN A 294 12.28 37.54 6.54
N LYS A 295 13.32 36.79 6.19
CA LYS A 295 14.04 36.91 4.91
C LYS A 295 13.11 36.60 3.72
N MET A 296 12.35 35.51 3.78
CA MET A 296 11.40 35.13 2.75
C MET A 296 10.24 36.15 2.63
N LYS A 297 9.73 36.67 3.76
CA LYS A 297 8.73 37.75 3.78
C LYS A 297 9.25 39.03 3.13
N LEU A 298 10.52 39.38 3.34
CA LEU A 298 11.16 40.52 2.68
C LEU A 298 11.30 40.29 1.17
N GLN A 299 11.77 39.11 0.75
CA GLN A 299 11.85 38.73 -0.67
C GLN A 299 10.48 38.79 -1.36
N ILE A 300 9.44 38.22 -0.74
CA ILE A 300 8.06 38.27 -1.25
C ILE A 300 7.56 39.73 -1.31
N SER A 301 7.85 40.56 -0.31
CA SER A 301 7.46 41.98 -0.32
C SER A 301 8.16 42.76 -1.45
N THR A 302 9.43 42.48 -1.73
CA THR A 302 10.16 43.08 -2.86
C THR A 302 9.60 42.61 -4.20
N LEU A 303 9.36 41.30 -4.37
CA LEU A 303 8.78 40.73 -5.59
C LEU A 303 7.37 41.26 -5.87
N LEU A 304 6.52 41.37 -4.84
CA LEU A 304 5.18 41.96 -4.96
C LEU A 304 5.24 43.45 -5.31
N ARG A 305 6.20 44.20 -4.75
CA ARG A 305 6.40 45.62 -5.09
C ARG A 305 6.80 45.79 -6.56
N MET A 306 7.78 45.00 -7.02
CA MET A 306 8.22 45.00 -8.42
C MET A 306 7.08 44.60 -9.37
N ARG A 307 6.32 43.54 -9.03
CA ARG A 307 5.20 43.06 -9.85
C ARG A 307 4.05 44.07 -9.95
N GLY A 308 3.73 44.77 -8.85
CA GLY A 308 2.70 45.82 -8.86
C GLY A 308 3.05 46.96 -9.83
N SER A 309 4.26 47.52 -9.72
CA SER A 309 4.75 48.55 -10.64
C SER A 309 4.84 48.07 -12.09
N GLN A 310 5.18 46.79 -12.31
CA GLN A 310 5.29 46.21 -13.65
C GLN A 310 3.93 46.22 -14.38
N THR A 311 2.86 45.75 -13.72
CA THR A 311 1.54 45.66 -14.36
C THR A 311 0.89 47.02 -14.62
N GLU A 312 1.12 48.01 -13.77
CA GLU A 312 0.64 49.39 -13.99
C GLU A 312 1.39 50.04 -15.16
N PHE A 313 2.70 49.84 -15.24
CA PHE A 313 3.54 50.35 -16.33
C PHE A 313 3.18 49.72 -17.68
N GLU A 314 3.07 48.39 -17.77
CA GLU A 314 2.69 47.67 -19.00
C GLU A 314 1.29 48.06 -19.49
N GLN A 315 0.33 48.27 -18.57
CA GLN A 315 -1.00 48.77 -18.91
C GLN A 315 -0.94 50.21 -19.45
N GLN A 316 -0.10 51.06 -18.86
CA GLN A 316 0.03 52.46 -19.26
C GLN A 316 0.79 52.63 -20.59
N GLU A 317 1.85 51.84 -20.85
CA GLU A 317 2.50 51.78 -22.17
C GLU A 317 1.51 51.32 -23.26
N ARG A 318 0.72 50.28 -23.00
CA ARG A 318 -0.30 49.81 -23.94
C ARG A 318 -1.37 50.86 -24.23
N LEU A 319 -1.75 51.67 -23.24
CA LEU A 319 -2.66 52.80 -23.43
C LEU A 319 -2.02 53.94 -24.23
N PHE A 320 -0.75 54.26 -23.98
CA PHE A 320 -0.01 55.25 -24.77
C PHE A 320 0.13 54.83 -26.24
N ALA A 321 0.55 53.59 -26.52
CA ALA A 321 0.66 53.07 -27.87
C ALA A 321 -0.69 53.08 -28.63
N MET A 322 -1.79 52.76 -27.93
CA MET A 322 -3.14 52.82 -28.51
C MET A 322 -3.61 54.26 -28.78
N LEU A 323 -3.25 55.21 -27.90
CA LEU A 323 -3.47 56.65 -28.12
C LEU A 323 -2.64 57.18 -29.29
N GLU A 324 -1.37 56.79 -29.41
CA GLU A 324 -0.49 57.18 -30.50
C GLU A 324 -1.00 56.62 -31.84
N GLN A 325 -1.39 55.34 -31.89
CA GLN A 325 -2.06 54.76 -33.05
C GLN A 325 -3.31 55.55 -33.45
N LYS A 326 -4.21 55.85 -32.50
CA LYS A 326 -5.45 56.60 -32.80
C LYS A 326 -5.17 58.05 -33.21
N ASN A 327 -4.12 58.68 -32.67
CA ASN A 327 -3.67 60.00 -33.13
C ASN A 327 -3.01 59.94 -34.53
N GLY A 328 -2.41 58.81 -34.91
CA GLY A 328 -1.99 58.51 -36.29
C GLY A 328 -3.21 58.42 -37.22
N GLU A 329 -4.15 57.52 -36.93
CA GLU A 329 -5.40 57.36 -37.69
C GLU A 329 -6.16 58.69 -37.85
N ILE A 330 -6.21 59.54 -36.82
CA ILE A 330 -6.82 60.88 -36.89
C ILE A 330 -6.05 61.81 -37.84
N LYS A 331 -4.71 61.80 -37.85
CA LYS A 331 -3.91 62.59 -38.79
C LYS A 331 -4.10 62.12 -40.23
N ASP A 332 -4.15 60.81 -40.44
CA ASP A 332 -4.33 60.21 -41.76
C ASP A 332 -5.74 60.51 -42.30
N LEU A 333 -6.79 60.34 -41.49
CA LEU A 333 -8.16 60.72 -41.83
C LEU A 333 -8.31 62.23 -42.09
N LEU A 334 -7.62 63.10 -41.35
CA LEU A 334 -7.57 64.54 -41.65
C LEU A 334 -6.84 64.84 -42.97
N GLY A 335 -5.82 64.04 -43.31
CA GLY A 335 -5.14 64.08 -44.60
C GLY A 335 -6.05 63.61 -45.75
N GLU A 336 -6.81 62.53 -45.55
CA GLU A 336 -7.80 62.02 -46.49
C GLU A 336 -8.95 63.00 -46.68
N ILE A 337 -9.54 63.56 -45.62
CA ILE A 337 -10.57 64.61 -45.71
C ILE A 337 -10.03 65.79 -46.55
N LYS A 338 -8.82 66.28 -46.25
CA LYS A 338 -8.18 67.36 -47.01
C LYS A 338 -7.83 66.99 -48.45
N ASN A 339 -7.76 65.70 -48.79
CA ASN A 339 -7.60 65.22 -50.17
C ASN A 339 -8.95 65.05 -50.87
N LEU A 340 -9.97 64.54 -50.18
CA LEU A 340 -11.34 64.42 -50.64
C LEU A 340 -11.96 65.80 -50.90
N GLU A 341 -11.63 66.82 -50.11
CA GLU A 341 -11.99 68.22 -50.38
C GLU A 341 -11.40 68.70 -51.72
N LYS A 342 -10.12 68.39 -52.01
CA LYS A 342 -9.50 68.71 -53.32
C LYS A 342 -10.17 67.94 -54.45
N PHE A 343 -10.39 66.63 -54.28
CA PHE A 343 -11.03 65.80 -55.30
C PHE A 343 -12.49 66.21 -55.54
N LYS A 344 -13.23 66.59 -54.50
CA LYS A 344 -14.58 67.16 -54.64
C LYS A 344 -14.54 68.43 -55.48
N ASN A 345 -13.66 69.37 -55.15
CA ASN A 345 -13.48 70.62 -55.90
C ASN A 345 -13.05 70.38 -57.37
N LEU A 346 -12.42 69.23 -57.68
CA LEU A 346 -12.05 68.80 -59.04
C LEU A 346 -13.15 68.01 -59.75
N TYR A 347 -14.05 67.34 -59.04
CA TYR A 347 -15.06 66.44 -59.62
C TYR A 347 -16.44 67.11 -59.78
N GLU A 348 -16.80 68.04 -58.91
CA GLU A 348 -17.89 69.02 -59.16
C GLU A 348 -17.58 69.89 -60.41
N SER A 349 -16.35 69.84 -60.92
CA SER A 349 -15.90 70.54 -62.13
C SER A 349 -16.04 69.74 -63.44
N MET A 350 -16.50 68.47 -63.47
CA MET A 350 -16.30 67.64 -64.69
C MET A 350 -17.38 66.64 -65.18
N ASP A 351 -18.17 65.94 -64.35
CA ASP A 351 -18.80 64.67 -64.79
C ASP A 351 -20.32 64.67 -65.14
N SER A 352 -20.72 63.97 -66.22
CA SER A 352 -22.13 63.63 -66.55
C SER A 352 -22.39 62.57 -67.69
N LYS A 353 -22.81 61.32 -67.34
CA LYS A 353 -23.54 60.25 -68.16
C LYS A 353 -22.72 59.40 -69.20
N PRO A 354 -23.18 58.26 -69.85
CA PRO A 354 -24.20 57.15 -69.61
C PRO A 354 -23.94 55.64 -70.13
N SER A 355 -24.78 54.64 -69.71
CA SER A 355 -25.49 53.44 -70.38
C SER A 355 -24.98 52.20 -71.28
N THR A 356 -25.28 50.92 -70.87
CA THR A 356 -26.09 49.71 -71.42
C THR A 356 -25.82 48.74 -72.69
N SER A 357 -26.21 47.40 -72.63
CA SER A 357 -26.65 46.33 -73.68
C SER A 357 -25.65 45.28 -74.32
N ALA A 358 -25.89 44.10 -75.05
CA ALA A 358 -26.88 42.94 -75.32
C ALA A 358 -26.19 41.80 -76.25
N SER A 359 -26.63 40.62 -76.85
CA SER A 359 -27.80 39.64 -77.02
C SER A 359 -27.44 38.25 -77.77
N PRO A 360 -28.27 37.13 -77.93
CA PRO A 360 -27.91 35.74 -78.47
C PRO A 360 -28.80 34.98 -79.58
N GLY A 361 -28.52 33.68 -79.98
CA GLY A 361 -29.30 32.83 -81.00
C GLY A 361 -28.97 31.27 -81.17
N THR A 362 -29.68 30.46 -82.02
CA THR A 362 -29.80 28.93 -81.99
C THR A 362 -29.90 28.10 -83.33
N LEU A 363 -29.72 26.74 -83.33
CA LEU A 363 -30.20 25.73 -84.35
C LEU A 363 -30.36 24.28 -83.77
N GLU A 364 -30.81 23.28 -84.56
CA GLU A 364 -31.79 22.24 -84.12
C GLU A 364 -31.46 20.74 -84.35
N ASP A 365 -30.38 20.34 -85.03
CA ASP A 365 -30.00 18.90 -85.21
C ASP A 365 -29.37 18.29 -83.94
N SER A 366 -30.04 18.55 -82.82
CA SER A 366 -29.54 18.37 -81.46
C SER A 366 -30.11 17.11 -80.82
N THR A 367 -31.37 16.74 -81.12
CA THR A 367 -32.25 15.99 -80.21
C THR A 367 -31.63 14.75 -79.56
N TYR A 368 -31.06 13.79 -80.29
CA TYR A 368 -30.48 12.59 -79.66
C TYR A 368 -29.21 12.88 -78.85
N TYR A 369 -28.40 13.85 -79.28
CA TYR A 369 -27.23 14.32 -78.55
C TYR A 369 -27.65 15.19 -77.34
N ALA A 370 -28.74 15.95 -77.47
CA ALA A 370 -29.38 16.72 -76.41
C ALA A 370 -30.03 15.82 -75.38
N ASP A 371 -30.68 14.71 -75.75
CA ASP A 371 -31.22 13.70 -74.84
C ASP A 371 -30.09 13.01 -74.07
N LEU A 372 -28.97 12.69 -74.73
CA LEU A 372 -27.77 12.15 -74.07
C LEU A 372 -27.11 13.18 -73.12
N LEU A 373 -27.05 14.46 -73.53
CA LEU A 373 -26.57 15.55 -72.68
C LEU A 373 -27.53 15.84 -71.52
N GLN A 374 -28.83 15.75 -71.73
CA GLN A 374 -29.88 15.95 -70.74
C GLN A 374 -29.86 14.80 -69.73
N LEU A 375 -29.71 13.55 -70.17
CA LEU A 375 -29.51 12.39 -69.29
C LEU A 375 -28.23 12.52 -68.45
N LYS A 376 -27.13 13.03 -69.04
CA LYS A 376 -25.91 13.38 -68.30
C LYS A 376 -26.15 14.54 -67.32
N LEU A 377 -26.86 15.58 -67.73
CA LEU A 377 -27.19 16.75 -66.93
C LEU A 377 -28.07 16.37 -65.74
N ASP A 378 -29.08 15.52 -65.94
CA ASP A 378 -29.99 15.06 -64.90
C ASP A 378 -29.35 14.02 -63.98
N LYS A 379 -28.42 13.19 -64.49
CA LYS A 379 -27.50 12.40 -63.66
C LYS A 379 -26.64 13.30 -62.78
N LEU A 380 -25.98 14.32 -63.35
CA LEU A 380 -25.14 15.27 -62.62
C LEU A 380 -25.95 16.11 -61.61
N LYS A 381 -27.19 16.51 -61.93
CA LYS A 381 -28.12 17.14 -60.97
C LYS A 381 -28.44 16.19 -59.82
N LYS A 382 -28.71 14.91 -60.09
CA LYS A 382 -29.00 13.91 -59.05
C LYS A 382 -27.79 13.65 -58.15
N GLU A 383 -26.59 13.59 -58.73
CA GLU A 383 -25.33 13.49 -57.98
C GLU A 383 -25.07 14.77 -57.15
N ASN A 384 -25.32 15.96 -57.71
CA ASN A 384 -25.19 17.24 -57.01
C ASN A 384 -26.20 17.41 -55.87
N GLU A 385 -27.47 17.04 -56.05
CA GLU A 385 -28.45 17.06 -54.96
C GLU A 385 -28.13 15.99 -53.90
N GLY A 386 -27.53 14.87 -54.30
CA GLY A 386 -26.97 13.86 -53.39
C GLY A 386 -25.86 14.44 -52.49
N THR A 387 -24.79 14.98 -53.10
CA THR A 387 -23.66 15.57 -52.35
C THR A 387 -24.07 16.79 -51.53
N LYS A 388 -25.07 17.57 -51.98
CA LYS A 388 -25.70 18.66 -51.23
C LYS A 388 -26.49 18.15 -50.01
N GLY A 389 -27.16 17.00 -50.12
CA GLY A 389 -27.77 16.29 -49.00
C GLY A 389 -26.73 15.80 -47.99
N GLU A 390 -25.67 15.16 -48.46
CA GLU A 390 -24.54 14.72 -47.63
C GLU A 390 -23.86 15.89 -46.91
N LEU A 391 -23.61 17.00 -47.62
CA LEU A 391 -23.03 18.23 -47.07
C LEU A 391 -23.94 18.88 -46.02
N SER A 392 -25.26 18.81 -46.19
CA SER A 392 -26.23 19.23 -45.16
C SER A 392 -26.13 18.36 -43.90
N ILE A 393 -26.04 17.04 -44.06
CA ILE A 393 -25.84 16.09 -42.96
C ILE A 393 -24.49 16.32 -42.26
N GLN A 394 -23.41 16.61 -43.00
CA GLN A 394 -22.10 16.94 -42.43
C GLN A 394 -22.15 18.25 -41.62
N ARG A 395 -22.80 19.31 -42.13
CA ARG A 395 -23.02 20.55 -41.39
C ARG A 395 -23.79 20.31 -40.09
N MET A 396 -24.85 19.51 -40.13
CA MET A 396 -25.64 19.16 -38.94
C MET A 396 -24.79 18.39 -37.92
N LYS A 397 -24.00 17.40 -38.35
CA LYS A 397 -23.06 16.67 -37.48
C LYS A 397 -22.03 17.59 -36.82
N ALA A 398 -21.43 18.52 -37.58
CA ALA A 398 -20.46 19.47 -37.06
C ALA A 398 -21.06 20.43 -36.01
N LEU A 399 -22.31 20.85 -36.19
CA LEU A 399 -23.03 21.66 -35.20
C LEU A 399 -23.32 20.89 -33.90
N PHE A 400 -23.74 19.62 -34.00
CA PHE A 400 -23.93 18.77 -32.83
C PHE A 400 -22.62 18.50 -32.07
N GLU A 401 -21.52 18.28 -32.79
CA GLU A 401 -20.21 18.09 -32.17
C GLU A 401 -19.71 19.36 -31.47
N SER A 402 -19.88 20.53 -32.11
CA SER A 402 -19.56 21.83 -31.51
C SER A 402 -20.37 22.10 -30.24
N GLN A 403 -21.68 21.80 -30.24
CA GLN A 403 -22.51 21.90 -29.04
C GLN A 403 -22.06 20.93 -27.94
N ARG A 404 -21.68 19.69 -28.31
CA ARG A 404 -21.14 18.69 -27.38
C ARG A 404 -19.84 19.16 -26.73
N ALA A 405 -18.93 19.76 -27.50
CA ALA A 405 -17.69 20.33 -26.99
C ALA A 405 -17.96 21.46 -25.98
N LEU A 406 -18.80 22.44 -26.33
CA LEU A 406 -19.18 23.55 -25.44
C LEU A 406 -19.80 23.08 -24.13
N ASP A 407 -20.63 22.03 -24.15
CA ASP A 407 -21.22 21.47 -22.92
C ASP A 407 -20.25 20.61 -22.09
N ILE A 408 -19.14 20.14 -22.68
CA ILE A 408 -18.02 19.55 -21.94
C ILE A 408 -17.16 20.66 -21.32
N GLU A 409 -16.82 21.72 -22.06
CA GLU A 409 -16.08 22.88 -21.55
C GLU A 409 -16.79 23.54 -20.35
N ARG A 410 -18.11 23.72 -20.44
CA ARG A 410 -18.95 24.24 -19.33
C ARG A 410 -18.86 23.36 -18.07
N LYS A 411 -18.85 22.03 -18.23
CA LYS A 411 -18.70 21.07 -17.12
C LYS A 411 -17.28 21.07 -16.57
N LEU A 412 -16.27 21.17 -17.42
CA LEU A 412 -14.87 21.27 -17.02
C LEU A 412 -14.64 22.54 -16.17
N PHE A 413 -15.09 23.71 -16.64
CA PHE A 413 -14.98 24.96 -15.91
C PHE A 413 -15.74 24.94 -14.56
N ALA A 414 -16.92 24.31 -14.51
CA ALA A 414 -17.64 24.12 -13.25
C ALA A 414 -16.86 23.21 -12.28
N ASN A 415 -16.33 22.09 -12.77
CA ASN A 415 -15.53 21.15 -11.98
C ASN A 415 -14.21 21.78 -11.48
N GLU A 416 -13.53 22.55 -12.32
CA GLU A 416 -12.32 23.30 -11.96
C GLU A 416 -12.61 24.31 -10.84
N ARG A 417 -13.73 25.05 -10.93
CA ARG A 417 -14.17 25.95 -9.87
C ARG A 417 -14.51 25.21 -8.57
N HIS A 418 -15.13 24.03 -8.65
CA HIS A 418 -15.35 23.17 -7.47
C HIS A 418 -14.04 22.65 -6.87
N LEU A 419 -13.05 22.30 -7.69
CA LEU A 419 -11.71 21.92 -7.24
C LEU A 419 -11.03 23.09 -6.51
N GLN A 420 -10.95 24.28 -7.12
CA GLN A 420 -10.36 25.48 -6.51
C GLN A 420 -11.02 25.84 -5.16
N LEU A 421 -12.35 25.70 -5.04
CA LEU A 421 -13.06 25.88 -3.77
C LEU A 421 -12.63 24.84 -2.74
N THR A 422 -12.63 23.56 -3.13
CA THR A 422 -12.23 22.41 -2.28
C THR A 422 -10.78 22.52 -1.82
N GLU A 423 -9.87 22.96 -2.68
CA GLU A 423 -8.47 23.22 -2.36
C GLU A 423 -8.35 24.39 -1.36
N SER A 424 -9.09 25.48 -1.56
CA SER A 424 -9.13 26.59 -0.60
C SER A 424 -9.63 26.15 0.78
N GLU A 425 -10.57 25.20 0.82
CA GLU A 425 -11.09 24.61 2.06
C GLU A 425 -10.11 23.62 2.67
N ASN A 426 -9.41 22.83 1.88
CA ASN A 426 -8.32 21.98 2.33
C ASN A 426 -7.18 22.81 2.94
N MET A 427 -6.82 23.95 2.33
CA MET A 427 -5.85 24.90 2.90
C MET A 427 -6.35 25.53 4.22
N LYS A 428 -7.63 25.95 4.30
CA LYS A 428 -8.24 26.46 5.55
C LYS A 428 -8.26 25.38 6.64
N LEU A 429 -8.52 24.13 6.29
CA LEU A 429 -8.53 22.99 7.21
C LEU A 429 -7.12 22.63 7.67
N ARG A 430 -6.10 22.65 6.79
CA ARG A 430 -4.68 22.51 7.19
C ARG A 430 -4.27 23.64 8.15
N ALA A 431 -4.57 24.88 7.82
CA ALA A 431 -4.28 26.02 8.69
C ALA A 431 -4.96 25.90 10.07
N LYS A 432 -6.23 25.48 10.12
CA LYS A 432 -6.92 25.17 11.38
C LYS A 432 -6.33 23.97 12.12
N LEU A 433 -5.88 22.94 11.41
CA LEU A 433 -5.28 21.75 11.98
C LEU A 433 -3.89 22.04 12.55
N ASP A 434 -3.11 22.92 11.91
CA ASP A 434 -1.82 23.38 12.42
C ASP A 434 -1.98 24.44 13.53
N GLU A 435 -3.04 25.26 13.51
CA GLU A 435 -3.46 26.11 14.64
C GLU A 435 -3.91 25.27 15.84
N LEU A 436 -4.67 24.20 15.61
CA LEU A 436 -5.08 23.25 16.64
C LEU A 436 -3.89 22.46 17.18
N LYS A 437 -2.95 22.01 16.33
CA LYS A 437 -1.66 21.47 16.79
C LYS A 437 -0.94 22.49 17.66
N LEU A 438 -0.83 23.76 17.28
CA LEU A 438 -0.10 24.76 18.07
C LEU A 438 -0.79 25.10 19.41
N LYS A 439 -2.13 25.04 19.47
CA LYS A 439 -2.92 25.28 20.70
C LYS A 439 -3.03 24.05 21.61
N TYR A 440 -3.01 22.87 21.00
CA TYR A 440 -3.12 21.56 21.64
C TYR A 440 -1.94 20.68 21.19
N GLU A 441 -0.73 21.22 21.29
CA GLU A 441 0.43 20.34 21.47
C GLU A 441 0.20 19.78 22.87
N PRO A 442 -0.05 18.47 23.07
CA PRO A 442 0.52 17.87 24.26
C PRO A 442 2.01 18.20 24.17
N GLU A 443 2.56 18.90 25.17
CA GLU A 443 4.00 19.20 25.25
C GLU A 443 4.74 17.95 24.75
N GLU A 444 5.48 18.07 23.64
CA GLU A 444 6.00 16.91 22.91
C GLU A 444 6.48 15.88 23.92
N LYS A 445 5.92 14.68 23.90
CA LYS A 445 6.35 13.59 24.78
C LYS A 445 7.78 13.22 24.38
N ILE A 446 8.73 14.01 24.89
CA ILE A 446 10.13 13.70 24.95
C ILE A 446 10.17 12.33 25.59
N GLU A 447 10.68 11.36 24.84
CA GLU A 447 10.75 9.96 25.25
C GLU A 447 11.86 9.80 26.30
N VAL A 448 11.64 10.45 27.45
CA VAL A 448 12.18 10.08 28.73
C VAL A 448 11.66 8.66 28.98
N PRO A 449 12.54 7.64 29.05
CA PRO A 449 12.11 6.28 29.34
C PRO A 449 11.31 6.27 30.64
N VAL A 450 10.06 5.80 30.57
CA VAL A 450 9.13 5.88 31.70
C VAL A 450 9.56 4.88 32.77
N LEU A 451 10.36 5.35 33.71
CA LEU A 451 10.62 4.67 34.98
C LEU A 451 9.27 4.43 35.67
N LYS A 452 8.78 3.19 35.58
CA LYS A 452 7.50 2.75 36.17
C LYS A 452 7.53 2.99 37.68
N LYS A 453 6.93 4.10 38.14
CA LYS A 453 6.74 4.37 39.57
C LYS A 453 5.84 3.27 40.14
N ARG A 454 6.36 2.51 41.11
CA ARG A 454 5.58 1.52 41.88
C ARG A 454 4.31 2.18 42.44
N ARG A 455 3.13 1.61 42.21
CA ARG A 455 1.98 1.78 43.13
C ARG A 455 2.30 0.92 44.35
N GLU A 456 2.03 1.43 45.55
CA GLU A 456 2.10 0.64 46.77
C GLU A 456 0.94 -0.37 46.79
N VAL A 457 1.25 -1.64 47.02
CA VAL A 457 0.28 -2.73 47.18
C VAL A 457 0.79 -3.59 48.34
N LEU A 458 -0.07 -3.86 49.33
CA LEU A 458 0.28 -4.72 50.46
C LEU A 458 0.37 -6.19 50.02
N PRO A 459 1.27 -7.01 50.61
CA PRO A 459 1.57 -8.33 50.05
C PRO A 459 0.45 -9.34 50.30
N LEU A 460 0.01 -10.00 49.23
CA LEU A 460 -0.44 -11.39 49.23
C LEU A 460 0.22 -12.09 48.04
N ASP A 461 0.63 -13.34 48.25
CA ASP A 461 1.58 -14.05 47.40
C ASP A 461 1.01 -14.62 46.08
N ILE A 462 1.93 -15.25 45.33
CA ILE A 462 1.74 -16.23 44.24
C ILE A 462 1.93 -15.68 42.81
N THR A 463 3.13 -16.00 42.28
CA THR A 463 3.55 -16.15 40.86
C THR A 463 3.38 -14.98 39.86
N THR A 464 4.51 -14.28 39.66
CA THR A 464 5.21 -14.04 38.35
C THR A 464 4.39 -13.67 37.10
N PRO A 465 4.64 -12.50 36.47
CA PRO A 465 3.98 -12.06 35.24
C PRO A 465 4.74 -12.42 33.94
N GLU A 466 4.03 -12.44 32.81
CA GLU A 466 4.60 -12.10 31.50
C GLU A 466 3.78 -11.00 30.83
N GLU A 467 4.41 -9.83 30.62
CA GLU A 467 4.20 -8.94 29.47
C GLU A 467 5.44 -8.04 29.34
N THR A 468 6.05 -7.96 28.16
CA THR A 468 6.06 -6.72 27.33
C THR A 468 6.79 -6.94 25.99
N PRO A 469 6.54 -6.09 24.96
CA PRO A 469 6.96 -6.38 23.60
C PRO A 469 8.19 -5.56 23.10
N ALA A 470 8.55 -5.83 21.85
CA ALA A 470 9.07 -4.89 20.85
C ALA A 470 10.58 -4.54 20.79
N ALA A 471 11.22 -5.10 19.76
CA ALA A 471 11.71 -4.37 18.57
C ALA A 471 13.22 -4.11 18.34
N ASN A 472 13.59 -4.33 17.06
CA ASN A 472 14.66 -3.73 16.26
C ASN A 472 16.12 -4.17 16.46
N ALA A 473 16.64 -4.84 15.43
CA ALA A 473 18.05 -4.83 15.06
C ALA A 473 18.29 -3.81 13.91
N PRO A 474 19.45 -3.13 13.85
CA PRO A 474 19.82 -2.26 12.74
C PRO A 474 20.59 -3.02 11.64
N ARG A 475 20.60 -2.50 10.40
CA ARG A 475 21.70 -2.77 9.46
C ARG A 475 21.80 -1.78 8.28
N GLU A 476 23.02 -1.30 8.06
CA GLU A 476 23.58 -0.94 6.74
C GLU A 476 23.82 -2.26 5.94
N GLU A 477 24.17 -2.35 4.66
CA GLU A 477 24.59 -1.46 3.56
C GLU A 477 24.27 -2.28 2.25
N VAL A 478 24.28 -1.85 0.97
CA VAL A 478 25.32 -1.27 0.09
C VAL A 478 24.64 -0.77 -1.21
N SER A 479 25.30 0.14 -1.93
CA SER A 479 24.92 0.76 -3.21
C SER A 479 24.64 -0.17 -4.42
N ARG A 480 23.88 0.34 -5.40
CA ARG A 480 24.38 0.59 -6.78
C ARG A 480 23.48 1.56 -7.58
N LEU A 481 24.13 2.37 -8.43
CA LEU A 481 23.58 3.27 -9.46
C LEU A 481 23.63 2.58 -10.85
N PRO A 482 23.09 3.13 -11.96
CA PRO A 482 22.41 4.43 -12.13
C PRO A 482 21.01 4.32 -12.78
N LEU A 483 20.35 5.47 -13.00
CA LEU A 483 19.26 5.60 -13.98
C LEU A 483 19.50 6.80 -14.90
N GLN A 484 19.29 6.61 -16.20
CA GLN A 484 19.42 7.67 -17.23
C GLN A 484 18.15 8.52 -17.35
N ARG A 485 18.25 9.64 -18.08
CA ARG A 485 17.16 10.59 -18.33
C ARG A 485 16.98 10.80 -19.84
N GLU A 486 15.84 10.39 -20.37
CA GLU A 486 15.18 10.85 -21.62
C GLU A 486 13.68 10.50 -21.43
N GLU A 487 12.76 11.45 -21.52
CA GLU A 487 12.11 11.97 -22.74
C GLU A 487 11.26 10.94 -23.51
N LYS A 488 9.93 10.95 -23.28
CA LYS A 488 8.96 11.51 -24.25
C LYS A 488 7.50 11.49 -23.79
N GLU A 489 6.70 12.30 -24.47
CA GLU A 489 5.25 12.42 -24.33
C GLU A 489 4.53 11.29 -25.09
N SER A 490 3.28 10.98 -24.70
CA SER A 490 2.10 11.00 -25.60
C SER A 490 0.86 10.50 -24.86
N CYS A 491 -0.32 10.69 -25.47
CA CYS A 491 -1.62 10.58 -24.79
C CYS A 491 -2.57 9.61 -25.52
N LEU A 492 -3.73 9.40 -24.89
CA LEU A 492 -5.05 9.08 -25.47
C LEU A 492 -5.42 7.61 -25.80
N ASN A 493 -6.63 7.30 -25.29
CA ASN A 493 -7.72 6.52 -25.91
C ASN A 493 -7.75 4.98 -25.87
N ASN A 494 -8.61 4.52 -24.96
CA ASN A 494 -9.85 3.78 -25.22
C ASN A 494 -9.81 2.49 -26.06
N PHE A 495 -10.32 1.42 -25.43
CA PHE A 495 -11.42 0.66 -26.04
C PHE A 495 -12.60 0.64 -25.08
N ASP A 496 -13.72 1.25 -25.47
CA ASP A 496 -15.04 0.80 -25.07
C ASP A 496 -15.30 -0.58 -25.72
N ASP A 497 -16.17 -1.42 -25.14
CA ASP A 497 -17.44 -1.64 -25.85
C ASP A 497 -18.59 -2.23 -25.00
N ASN A 498 -19.81 -1.92 -25.47
CA ASN A 498 -21.05 -2.67 -25.37
C ASN A 498 -21.79 -2.93 -24.03
N THR A 499 -22.64 -1.95 -23.71
CA THR A 499 -24.10 -2.01 -24.04
C THR A 499 -25.16 -2.28 -22.94
N VAL A 500 -25.79 -1.16 -22.54
CA VAL A 500 -27.25 -0.88 -22.47
C VAL A 500 -28.18 -1.87 -21.75
N GLN A 501 -28.81 -1.41 -20.66
CA GLN A 501 -30.24 -1.04 -20.68
C GLN A 501 -30.61 -0.07 -19.54
N TRP A 502 -31.27 1.04 -19.90
CA TRP A 502 -32.03 1.91 -18.99
C TRP A 502 -33.45 2.03 -19.55
N GLY A 503 -34.45 1.60 -18.77
CA GLY A 503 -35.86 1.81 -19.08
C GLY A 503 -36.35 3.14 -18.50
N GLN A 504 -37.15 3.89 -19.26
CA GLN A 504 -37.68 5.20 -18.87
C GLN A 504 -39.24 5.20 -18.91
N PRO A 505 -39.95 6.31 -18.60
CA PRO A 505 -40.67 6.43 -17.32
C PRO A 505 -42.21 6.36 -17.45
N ALA A 506 -42.91 6.32 -16.31
CA ALA A 506 -44.36 6.49 -16.23
C ALA A 506 -44.77 7.47 -15.11
N SER A 507 -45.94 8.11 -15.27
CA SER A 507 -46.30 9.39 -14.65
C SER A 507 -47.15 9.29 -13.37
N SER A 508 -46.93 10.26 -12.46
CA SER A 508 -47.90 10.94 -11.59
C SER A 508 -49.00 10.19 -10.82
N ALA A 509 -48.98 10.35 -9.49
CA ALA A 509 -50.17 10.59 -8.67
C ALA A 509 -49.80 11.52 -7.48
N ILE A 510 -50.75 12.33 -6.99
CA ILE A 510 -50.55 13.30 -5.89
C ILE A 510 -51.76 13.26 -4.94
N GLN A 511 -51.57 13.66 -3.68
CA GLN A 511 -52.56 14.02 -2.66
C GLN A 511 -52.99 12.87 -1.66
N PRO A 512 -53.55 13.18 -0.47
CA PRO A 512 -52.70 13.50 0.68
C PRO A 512 -53.20 12.98 2.06
N ALA A 513 -52.54 13.47 3.12
CA ALA A 513 -53.08 13.76 4.46
C ALA A 513 -53.45 12.61 5.43
N SER A 514 -52.83 12.66 6.62
CA SER A 514 -53.56 12.91 7.88
C SER A 514 -52.56 13.31 9.00
N LEU A 515 -53.08 13.67 10.18
CA LEU A 515 -52.36 14.39 11.23
C LEU A 515 -52.02 13.47 12.42
N SER A 516 -50.75 13.53 12.88
CA SER A 516 -50.23 13.86 14.24
C SER A 516 -51.06 13.55 15.52
N PRO A 517 -50.53 13.78 16.74
CA PRO A 517 -49.15 13.62 17.27
C PRO A 517 -49.12 12.81 18.59
N HIS A 518 -47.93 12.48 19.13
CA HIS A 518 -47.77 12.34 20.60
C HIS A 518 -46.44 12.92 21.10
N LYS A 519 -46.44 13.43 22.35
CA LYS A 519 -45.32 14.08 23.03
C LYS A 519 -44.58 13.12 23.99
N SER A 520 -43.38 13.54 24.38
CA SER A 520 -42.44 12.92 25.33
C SER A 520 -42.50 13.62 26.72
N PRO A 521 -41.55 13.43 27.66
CA PRO A 521 -40.95 12.19 28.20
C PRO A 521 -41.14 12.02 29.75
N PRO A 522 -40.10 12.04 30.63
CA PRO A 522 -39.42 10.88 31.24
C PRO A 522 -39.56 10.76 32.77
N LEU A 523 -39.00 9.69 33.39
CA LEU A 523 -38.23 9.79 34.65
C LEU A 523 -37.33 8.56 34.92
N ASP A 524 -36.40 8.70 35.87
CA ASP A 524 -35.34 7.75 36.26
C ASP A 524 -35.44 7.41 37.79
N MET A 525 -34.46 6.66 38.33
CA MET A 525 -34.09 6.38 39.74
C MET A 525 -34.29 4.94 40.27
N GLN A 526 -33.20 4.16 40.16
CA GLN A 526 -32.42 3.41 41.19
C GLN A 526 -33.09 2.73 42.44
N PRO A 527 -32.47 1.68 43.04
CA PRO A 527 -33.16 0.63 43.82
C PRO A 527 -33.02 0.72 45.37
N LYS A 528 -33.61 -0.25 46.10
CA LYS A 528 -33.53 -0.37 47.57
C LYS A 528 -33.15 -1.78 48.10
N LYS A 529 -31.92 -1.88 48.60
CA LYS A 529 -31.35 -2.65 49.74
C LYS A 529 -31.96 -4.00 50.22
N GLU A 530 -31.10 -5.03 50.14
CA GLU A 530 -30.68 -6.02 51.19
C GLU A 530 -31.68 -6.75 52.13
N LYS A 531 -31.49 -8.08 52.33
CA LYS A 531 -30.88 -8.69 53.56
C LYS A 531 -30.95 -10.25 53.61
N LYS A 532 -30.09 -10.85 54.46
CA LYS A 532 -29.97 -12.28 54.88
C LYS A 532 -29.32 -13.27 53.88
N CYS A 533 -28.69 -14.38 54.30
CA CYS A 533 -27.81 -14.64 55.47
C CYS A 533 -27.01 -15.97 55.31
N VAL A 534 -26.05 -16.23 56.19
CA VAL A 534 -25.01 -17.30 56.10
C VAL A 534 -25.39 -18.66 56.72
N LYS A 535 -24.92 -19.77 56.10
CA LYS A 535 -24.28 -21.00 56.69
C LYS A 535 -23.89 -21.95 55.53
N LEU A 536 -22.64 -22.40 55.32
CA LEU A 536 -21.67 -23.18 56.14
C LEU A 536 -21.94 -24.70 56.19
N VAL A 537 -21.11 -25.48 55.47
CA VAL A 537 -20.69 -26.87 55.77
C VAL A 537 -19.27 -27.12 55.19
N ASP A 538 -18.30 -27.28 56.09
CA ASP A 538 -17.14 -28.21 56.16
C ASP A 538 -16.39 -28.79 54.92
N GLY A 539 -15.06 -28.92 55.06
CA GLY A 539 -14.17 -29.86 54.34
C GLY A 539 -13.61 -30.94 55.32
N PRO A 540 -12.35 -31.45 55.22
CA PRO A 540 -11.32 -31.29 54.20
C PRO A 540 -10.51 -32.58 53.81
N ALA A 541 -9.55 -32.44 52.88
CA ALA A 541 -8.20 -33.08 52.77
C ALA A 541 -7.92 -34.61 52.96
N ASN A 542 -7.27 -35.17 51.92
CA ASN A 542 -6.07 -36.06 51.90
C ASN A 542 -6.14 -37.58 52.25
N SER A 543 -5.05 -38.28 51.84
CA SER A 543 -4.67 -39.70 52.07
C SER A 543 -5.37 -40.74 51.15
N GLU A 544 -4.77 -41.86 50.69
CA GLU A 544 -3.39 -42.38 50.80
C GLU A 544 -3.04 -43.48 49.76
N ALA A 545 -1.74 -43.60 49.44
CA ALA A 545 -0.93 -44.86 49.35
C ALA A 545 -0.92 -45.79 48.10
N LEU A 546 0.07 -46.72 48.15
CA LEU A 546 0.46 -47.82 47.22
C LEU A 546 1.05 -47.36 45.86
N ARG A 547 2.33 -47.58 45.46
CA ARG A 547 3.32 -48.71 45.52
C ARG A 547 2.98 -49.97 44.71
N GLU A 548 3.63 -50.10 43.55
CA GLU A 548 4.41 -51.25 43.02
C GLU A 548 5.05 -50.75 41.70
N GLN A 549 6.37 -50.72 41.48
CA GLN A 549 7.41 -51.76 41.50
C GLN A 549 7.37 -52.75 40.32
N ASN A 550 7.86 -52.32 39.15
CA ASN A 550 8.82 -53.12 38.37
C ASN A 550 9.60 -52.25 37.36
N GLY A 551 10.66 -52.78 36.79
CA GLY A 551 11.57 -52.03 35.88
C GLY A 551 12.02 -52.82 34.65
N ASN A 552 13.14 -52.38 34.07
CA ASN A 552 13.89 -52.96 32.95
C ASN A 552 13.35 -52.70 31.52
N THR A 553 13.98 -51.71 30.88
CA THR A 553 14.34 -51.70 29.45
C THR A 553 15.48 -52.70 29.16
N PRO A 554 16.04 -52.80 27.93
CA PRO A 554 15.42 -52.87 26.59
C PRO A 554 15.98 -54.03 25.73
N SER A 555 15.33 -54.37 24.60
CA SER A 555 16.03 -55.05 23.48
C SER A 555 15.32 -54.93 22.13
N SER A 556 16.06 -54.54 21.09
CA SER A 556 15.81 -54.91 19.68
C SER A 556 16.84 -55.99 19.30
N PRO A 557 16.56 -56.89 18.33
CA PRO A 557 17.28 -56.73 17.05
C PRO A 557 16.60 -57.26 15.77
N ARG A 558 16.64 -56.43 14.72
CA ARG A 558 17.26 -56.69 13.38
C ARG A 558 16.83 -57.90 12.49
N SER A 559 16.31 -57.56 11.30
CA SER A 559 16.42 -58.35 10.04
C SER A 559 16.56 -57.37 8.86
N VAL A 560 17.75 -57.08 8.33
CA VAL A 560 18.53 -57.83 7.32
C VAL A 560 17.94 -57.81 5.90
N CYS A 561 18.66 -57.15 4.98
CA CYS A 561 18.66 -57.38 3.53
C CYS A 561 20.11 -57.77 3.10
N PRO A 562 20.31 -58.48 1.97
CA PRO A 562 21.60 -59.10 1.62
C PRO A 562 22.49 -58.29 0.65
N SER A 563 23.78 -58.67 0.56
CA SER A 563 24.74 -58.53 -0.58
C SER A 563 24.76 -57.20 -1.37
N ALA A 564 25.83 -56.37 -1.43
CA ALA A 564 27.29 -56.56 -1.35
C ALA A 564 27.90 -57.48 -2.43
N TRP A 565 29.00 -57.03 -3.07
CA TRP A 565 30.29 -57.71 -3.38
C TRP A 565 31.24 -56.62 -4.01
N PRO A 566 32.57 -56.81 -4.12
CA PRO A 566 33.51 -55.73 -3.78
C PRO A 566 34.29 -55.06 -4.94
N SER A 567 34.85 -53.88 -4.66
CA SER A 567 36.05 -53.34 -5.35
C SER A 567 37.30 -53.55 -4.48
N ALA A 568 38.43 -53.83 -5.13
CA ALA A 568 39.69 -54.20 -4.46
C ALA A 568 40.51 -52.99 -3.98
N ALA A 569 41.44 -53.25 -3.05
CA ALA A 569 42.42 -52.27 -2.61
C ALA A 569 43.49 -52.02 -3.69
N PHE A 570 44.00 -50.79 -3.76
CA PHE A 570 45.29 -50.49 -4.38
C PHE A 570 46.15 -49.61 -3.45
N SER A 571 47.46 -49.67 -3.67
CA SER A 571 48.48 -49.38 -2.66
C SER A 571 49.00 -47.94 -2.63
N ILE A 572 49.50 -47.57 -1.44
CA ILE A 572 50.31 -46.37 -1.20
C ILE A 572 51.59 -46.42 -2.05
N PHE A 573 51.94 -45.31 -2.70
CA PHE A 573 53.32 -44.97 -3.07
C PHE A 573 53.61 -43.49 -2.70
N PRO A 574 54.87 -43.11 -2.39
CA PRO A 574 55.19 -41.85 -1.71
C PRO A 574 55.70 -40.73 -2.63
N LEU A 575 55.93 -39.56 -2.04
CA LEU A 575 56.64 -38.43 -2.65
C LEU A 575 58.02 -38.82 -3.20
N ALA A 576 58.37 -38.28 -4.36
CA ALA A 576 59.75 -38.04 -4.78
C ALA A 576 59.83 -36.70 -5.55
N THR A 577 60.93 -35.99 -5.39
CA THR A 577 61.18 -34.65 -5.96
C THR A 577 61.66 -34.68 -7.41
N ALA A 578 61.11 -33.78 -8.24
CA ALA A 578 61.83 -33.02 -9.26
C ALA A 578 61.09 -31.70 -9.50
#